data_AF-A0A1I0P4K1-F1
#
_entry.id   AF-A0A1I0P4K1-F1
#
_cell.length_a   1.000
_cell.length_b   1.000
_cell.length_c   1.000
_cell.angle_alpha   90.00
_cell.angle_beta   90.00
_cell.angle_gamma   90.00
#
_symmetry.space_group_name_H-M   'P 1'
#
loop_
_entity.id
_entity.type
_entity.pdbx_description
1 polymer ?
#
loop_
_entity_poly.entity_id
_entity_poly.type
_entity_poly.pdbx_seq_one_letter_code
_entity_poly.pdbx_strand_id
1 'polypeptide(L)'
;MLRMSNGKFNRSKRAFTLVEMIVVLVILAIVAAMMVPALTGYIKNAQKAKYIQKADETRIAAQAVMQELYGLGDGNGAHSATTDGNNVFWNSGTDKDWGDKVLQLLGCDRGAANGEPYILIVGVGTHKASGGMDLSQQYTVYYVAYVEDEQAPALFYVNGEWMYEYPRYDGSSAIDTRKIGGDSFRNTIVLNGAKIPLQFYIISNRTGLNASSGAFWTGTDSRSLYSHSDGYYGK
;
A
#
# COMPACT_ATOMS: atom_id res chain seq x y z
N MET A 1 -47.26 -18.21 71.58
CA MET A 1 -45.99 -17.49 71.36
C MET A 1 -45.08 -18.40 70.54
N LEU A 2 -44.89 -18.13 69.24
CA LEU A 2 -44.13 -19.01 68.31
C LEU A 2 -42.61 -18.82 68.48
N ARG A 3 -41.87 -19.91 68.54
CA ARG A 3 -40.39 -19.94 68.55
C ARG A 3 -39.90 -19.98 67.10
N MET A 4 -39.27 -18.91 66.62
CA MET A 4 -38.59 -18.91 65.31
C MET A 4 -37.28 -19.69 65.41
N SER A 5 -37.18 -20.76 64.62
CA SER A 5 -35.94 -21.52 64.41
C SER A 5 -35.05 -20.76 63.43
N ASN A 6 -33.91 -20.26 63.91
CA ASN A 6 -32.87 -19.69 63.05
C ASN A 6 -32.15 -20.82 62.30
N GLY A 7 -32.50 -21.02 61.04
CA GLY A 7 -31.77 -21.91 60.13
C GLY A 7 -30.33 -21.42 59.93
N LYS A 8 -29.36 -22.13 60.52
CA LYS A 8 -27.93 -21.94 60.24
C LYS A 8 -27.64 -22.37 58.80
N PHE A 9 -27.42 -21.41 57.90
CA PHE A 9 -26.78 -21.68 56.61
C PHE A 9 -25.29 -21.99 56.85
N ASN A 10 -24.95 -23.27 57.01
CA ASN A 10 -23.56 -23.74 57.01
C ASN A 10 -23.00 -23.66 55.58
N ARG A 11 -22.44 -22.50 55.21
CA ARG A 11 -21.57 -22.39 54.03
C ARG A 11 -20.24 -23.05 54.37
N SER A 12 -20.02 -24.28 53.89
CA SER A 12 -18.70 -24.90 53.88
C SER A 12 -17.76 -24.04 53.03
N LYS A 13 -16.99 -23.15 53.65
CA LYS A 13 -15.95 -22.39 52.97
C LYS A 13 -14.78 -23.35 52.71
N ARG A 14 -14.71 -23.94 51.51
CA ARG A 14 -13.46 -24.50 51.00
C ARG A 14 -12.51 -23.31 50.80
N ALA A 15 -11.59 -23.11 51.74
CA ALA A 15 -10.52 -22.15 51.57
C ALA A 15 -9.55 -22.73 50.53
N PHE A 16 -9.44 -22.08 49.39
CA PHE A 16 -8.44 -22.41 48.37
C PHE A 16 -7.06 -22.14 48.95
N THR A 17 -6.13 -23.08 48.81
CA THR A 17 -4.79 -22.93 49.39
C THR A 17 -3.97 -21.94 48.55
N LEU A 18 -3.06 -21.19 49.18
CA LEU A 18 -2.12 -20.32 48.46
C LEU A 18 -1.30 -21.11 47.43
N VAL A 19 -1.01 -22.37 47.74
CA VAL A 19 -0.28 -23.30 46.88
C VAL A 19 -1.06 -23.63 45.61
N GLU A 20 -2.37 -23.88 45.71
CA GLU A 20 -3.18 -24.11 44.50
C GLU A 20 -3.24 -22.87 43.61
N MET A 21 -3.21 -21.66 44.19
CA MET A 21 -3.24 -20.42 43.40
C MET A 21 -1.90 -20.14 42.70
N ILE A 22 -0.76 -20.38 43.36
CA ILE A 22 0.54 -20.13 42.74
C ILE A 22 0.81 -21.10 41.59
N VAL A 23 0.41 -22.38 41.71
CA VAL A 23 0.57 -23.37 40.63
C VAL A 23 -0.21 -22.94 39.39
N VAL A 24 -1.45 -22.49 39.56
CA VAL A 24 -2.28 -22.00 38.43
C VAL A 24 -1.65 -20.77 37.77
N LEU A 25 -1.20 -19.80 38.56
CA LEU A 25 -0.54 -18.59 38.03
C LEU A 25 0.75 -18.92 37.26
N VAL A 26 1.54 -19.89 37.74
CA VAL A 26 2.76 -20.34 37.05
C VAL A 26 2.43 -21.02 35.71
N ILE A 27 1.42 -21.91 35.69
CA ILE A 27 0.99 -22.56 34.44
C ILE A 27 0.46 -21.53 33.44
N LEU A 28 -0.36 -20.57 33.90
CA LEU A 28 -0.87 -19.48 33.06
C LEU A 28 0.28 -18.62 32.49
N ALA A 29 1.30 -18.33 33.30
CA ALA A 29 2.45 -17.57 32.86
C ALA A 29 3.25 -18.29 31.77
N ILE A 30 3.49 -19.60 31.90
CA ILE A 30 4.20 -20.41 30.89
C ILE A 30 3.42 -20.45 29.58
N VAL A 31 2.10 -20.72 29.64
CA VAL A 31 1.23 -20.76 28.45
C VAL A 31 1.18 -19.39 27.78
N ALA A 32 1.00 -18.32 28.54
CA ALA A 32 0.98 -16.96 28.01
C ALA A 32 2.31 -16.60 27.32
N ALA A 33 3.45 -16.94 27.92
CA ALA A 33 4.76 -16.66 27.35
C ALA A 33 4.97 -17.34 25.98
N MET A 34 4.46 -18.56 25.79
CA MET A 34 4.51 -19.25 24.50
C MET A 34 3.48 -18.72 23.51
N MET A 35 2.33 -18.24 23.99
CA MET A 35 1.20 -17.81 23.15
C MET A 35 1.36 -16.39 22.59
N VAL A 36 1.97 -15.48 23.35
CA VAL A 36 2.14 -14.07 22.93
C VAL A 36 2.92 -13.94 21.60
N PRO A 37 4.06 -14.62 21.36
CA PRO A 37 4.75 -14.57 20.07
C PRO A 37 3.89 -15.06 18.90
N ALA A 38 3.12 -16.14 19.09
CA ALA A 38 2.26 -16.68 18.04
C ALA A 38 1.11 -15.72 17.69
N LEU A 39 0.40 -15.20 18.70
CA LEU A 39 -0.69 -14.24 18.50
C LEU A 39 -0.22 -12.94 17.86
N THR A 40 0.93 -12.41 18.29
CA THR A 40 1.51 -11.20 17.69
C THR A 40 1.92 -11.42 16.23
N GLY A 41 2.41 -12.60 15.87
CA GLY A 41 2.65 -12.99 14.47
C GLY A 41 1.37 -13.05 13.64
N TYR A 42 0.29 -13.67 14.15
CA TYR A 42 -0.99 -13.72 13.45
C TYR A 42 -1.59 -12.32 13.23
N ILE A 43 -1.51 -11.44 14.23
CA ILE A 43 -1.97 -10.05 14.11
C ILE A 43 -1.20 -9.32 12.99
N LYS A 44 0.13 -9.47 12.93
CA LYS A 44 0.95 -8.86 11.86
C LYS A 44 0.55 -9.38 10.47
N ASN A 45 0.31 -10.67 10.33
CA ASN A 45 -0.11 -11.27 9.05
C ASN A 45 -1.50 -10.78 8.63
N ALA A 46 -2.44 -10.69 9.57
CA ALA A 46 -3.78 -10.16 9.32
C ALA A 46 -3.73 -8.67 8.92
N GLN A 47 -2.86 -7.87 9.54
CA GLN A 47 -2.62 -6.48 9.14
C GLN A 47 -2.04 -6.39 7.73
N LYS A 48 -1.04 -7.22 7.39
CA LYS A 48 -0.50 -7.29 6.03
C LYS A 48 -1.57 -7.64 4.99
N ALA A 49 -2.44 -8.62 5.29
CA ALA A 49 -3.54 -8.99 4.41
C ALA A 49 -4.55 -7.85 4.22
N LYS A 50 -4.90 -7.13 5.30
CA LYS A 50 -5.76 -5.94 5.24
C LYS A 50 -5.18 -4.87 4.31
N TYR A 51 -3.88 -4.58 4.42
CA TYR A 51 -3.24 -3.59 3.56
C TYR A 51 -3.23 -4.02 2.08
N ILE A 52 -2.95 -5.29 1.80
CA ILE A 52 -3.01 -5.83 0.42
C ILE A 52 -4.41 -5.66 -0.17
N GLN A 53 -5.46 -5.97 0.60
CA GLN A 53 -6.84 -5.82 0.13
C GLN A 53 -7.14 -4.36 -0.25
N LYS A 54 -6.82 -3.41 0.62
CA LYS A 54 -7.02 -1.98 0.34
C LYS A 54 -6.20 -1.51 -0.86
N ALA A 55 -4.95 -1.96 -0.96
CA ALA A 55 -4.09 -1.63 -2.09
C ALA A 55 -4.65 -2.21 -3.41
N ASP A 56 -5.24 -3.40 -3.41
CA ASP A 56 -5.90 -3.97 -4.58
C ASP A 56 -7.16 -3.21 -4.99
N GLU A 57 -7.95 -2.71 -4.03
CA GLU A 57 -9.05 -1.79 -4.31
C GLU A 57 -8.55 -0.54 -5.05
N THR A 58 -7.40 0.03 -4.63
CA THR A 58 -6.78 1.18 -5.34
C THR A 58 -6.36 0.84 -6.77
N ARG A 59 -5.83 -0.37 -7.00
CA ARG A 59 -5.46 -0.84 -8.34
C ARG A 59 -6.69 -0.95 -9.23
N ILE A 60 -7.78 -1.52 -8.72
CA ILE A 60 -9.03 -1.70 -9.47
C ILE A 60 -9.64 -0.34 -9.81
N ALA A 61 -9.72 0.59 -8.84
CA ALA A 61 -10.23 1.94 -9.06
C ALA A 61 -9.40 2.69 -10.11
N ALA A 62 -8.08 2.66 -10.00
CA ALA A 62 -7.20 3.28 -10.98
C ALA A 62 -7.32 2.65 -12.36
N GLN A 63 -7.41 1.31 -12.44
CA GLN A 63 -7.61 0.61 -13.70
C GLN A 63 -8.93 1.02 -14.36
N ALA A 64 -10.01 1.19 -13.59
CA ALA A 64 -11.31 1.64 -14.12
C ALA A 64 -11.20 3.04 -14.73
N VAL A 65 -10.53 3.97 -14.03
CA VAL A 65 -10.29 5.33 -14.55
C VAL A 65 -9.43 5.32 -15.82
N MET A 66 -8.38 4.48 -15.87
CA MET A 66 -7.56 4.33 -17.08
C MET A 66 -8.35 3.75 -18.27
N GLN A 67 -9.29 2.84 -18.04
CA GLN A 67 -10.15 2.32 -19.11
C GLN A 67 -11.16 3.36 -19.60
N GLU A 68 -11.62 4.26 -18.73
CA GLU A 68 -12.45 5.38 -19.17
C GLU A 68 -11.66 6.34 -20.07
N LEU A 69 -10.41 6.64 -19.69
CA LEU A 69 -9.51 7.43 -20.53
C LEU A 69 -9.24 6.78 -21.88
N TYR A 70 -9.03 5.46 -21.90
CA TYR A 70 -8.92 4.70 -23.14
C TYR A 70 -10.13 4.90 -24.05
N GLY A 71 -11.35 4.91 -23.49
CA GLY A 71 -12.59 5.13 -24.24
C GLY A 71 -12.77 6.55 -24.77
N LEU A 72 -12.12 7.55 -24.18
CA LEU A 72 -12.19 8.95 -24.60
C LEU A 72 -11.22 9.30 -25.74
N GLY A 73 -10.17 8.51 -25.95
CA GLY A 73 -9.17 8.72 -26.99
C GLY A 73 -8.15 9.83 -26.68
N ASP A 74 -7.16 9.95 -27.55
CA ASP A 74 -5.87 10.65 -27.33
C ASP A 74 -5.93 12.19 -27.23
N GLY A 75 -7.14 12.78 -27.15
CA GLY A 75 -7.36 14.23 -27.21
C GLY A 75 -7.85 14.90 -25.91
N ASN A 76 -8.22 14.14 -24.88
CA ASN A 76 -8.94 14.66 -23.70
C ASN A 76 -8.04 14.93 -22.49
N GLY A 77 -6.93 15.66 -22.70
CA GLY A 77 -6.17 16.36 -21.65
C GLY A 77 -5.45 15.50 -20.61
N ALA A 78 -5.78 14.22 -20.46
CA ALA A 78 -5.14 13.31 -19.51
C ALA A 78 -3.70 12.92 -19.92
N HIS A 79 -3.33 13.21 -21.17
CA HIS A 79 -2.03 12.90 -21.77
C HIS A 79 -1.22 14.15 -22.02
N SER A 80 -0.72 14.75 -20.95
CA SER A 80 0.54 15.49 -21.10
C SER A 80 1.67 14.47 -21.05
N ALA A 81 1.92 13.81 -22.18
CA ALA A 81 3.17 13.12 -22.44
C ALA A 81 4.30 14.16 -22.44
N THR A 82 4.72 14.60 -21.26
CA THR A 82 5.82 15.55 -21.16
C THR A 82 7.09 14.77 -21.44
N THR A 83 7.81 15.26 -22.44
CA THR A 83 9.17 14.91 -22.78
C THR A 83 9.99 14.75 -21.50
N ASP A 84 10.46 13.51 -21.25
CA ASP A 84 11.42 13.10 -20.24
C ASP A 84 11.19 13.61 -18.79
N GLY A 85 10.30 12.92 -18.06
CA GLY A 85 10.08 13.18 -16.63
C GLY A 85 9.22 12.18 -15.83
N ASN A 86 8.75 11.09 -16.46
CA ASN A 86 8.08 9.89 -15.89
C ASN A 86 6.83 10.07 -15.00
N ASN A 87 6.51 11.27 -14.51
CA ASN A 87 5.42 11.47 -13.55
C ASN A 87 4.40 12.46 -14.10
N VAL A 88 3.15 12.03 -14.17
CA VAL A 88 1.97 12.88 -14.39
C VAL A 88 1.35 13.17 -13.03
N PHE A 89 1.01 14.42 -12.77
CA PHE A 89 0.45 14.84 -11.48
C PHE A 89 -1.08 14.85 -11.55
N TRP A 90 -1.70 13.83 -10.97
CA TRP A 90 -3.16 13.74 -10.77
C TRP A 90 -3.57 14.12 -9.34
N ASN A 91 -2.62 14.56 -8.52
CA ASN A 91 -2.88 15.07 -7.18
C ASN A 91 -3.05 16.59 -7.14
N SER A 92 -2.82 17.28 -8.26
CA SER A 92 -2.81 18.74 -8.37
C SER A 92 -2.94 19.19 -9.83
N GLY A 93 -3.10 20.49 -10.07
CA GLY A 93 -3.14 21.04 -11.42
C GLY A 93 -4.45 20.74 -12.17
N THR A 94 -4.39 20.80 -13.50
CA THR A 94 -5.54 20.66 -14.40
C THR A 94 -6.09 19.24 -14.48
N ASP A 95 -5.24 18.24 -14.26
CA ASP A 95 -5.60 16.83 -14.43
C ASP A 95 -5.98 16.16 -13.10
N LYS A 96 -6.03 16.95 -12.03
CA LYS A 96 -6.44 16.53 -10.68
C LYS A 96 -7.78 15.77 -10.68
N ASP A 97 -8.71 16.14 -11.55
CA ASP A 97 -10.05 15.57 -11.57
C ASP A 97 -10.03 14.05 -11.86
N TRP A 98 -9.03 13.58 -12.62
CA TRP A 98 -8.81 12.15 -12.84
C TRP A 98 -8.32 11.44 -11.57
N GLY A 99 -7.42 12.05 -10.81
CA GLY A 99 -7.00 11.52 -9.52
C GLY A 99 -8.12 11.57 -8.48
N ASP A 100 -8.90 12.64 -8.45
CA ASP A 100 -10.07 12.76 -7.57
C ASP A 100 -11.09 11.66 -7.87
N LYS A 101 -11.29 11.34 -9.15
CA LYS A 101 -12.17 10.25 -9.55
C LYS A 101 -11.68 8.89 -9.03
N VAL A 102 -10.37 8.63 -9.04
CA VAL A 102 -9.81 7.42 -8.42
C VAL A 102 -10.13 7.40 -6.93
N LEU A 103 -9.94 8.51 -6.22
CA LEU A 103 -10.25 8.61 -4.79
C LEU A 103 -11.75 8.42 -4.51
N GLN A 104 -12.63 9.03 -5.32
CA GLN A 104 -14.08 8.87 -5.20
C GLN A 104 -14.53 7.42 -5.38
N LEU A 105 -13.92 6.68 -6.31
CA LEU A 105 -14.17 5.23 -6.48
C LEU A 105 -13.71 4.42 -5.26
N LEU A 106 -12.75 4.92 -4.49
CA LEU A 106 -12.34 4.37 -3.19
C LEU A 106 -13.20 4.84 -2.02
N GLY A 107 -14.19 5.70 -2.28
CA GLY A 107 -15.08 6.26 -1.27
C GLY A 107 -14.40 7.32 -0.39
N CYS A 108 -13.35 7.98 -0.87
CA CYS A 108 -12.68 9.06 -0.16
C CYS A 108 -12.53 10.33 -1.01
N ASP A 109 -12.46 11.47 -0.33
CA ASP A 109 -12.19 12.76 -0.96
C ASP A 109 -10.73 13.16 -0.74
N ARG A 110 -10.18 13.93 -1.67
CA ARG A 110 -8.84 14.51 -1.52
C ARG A 110 -8.77 15.40 -0.28
N GLY A 111 -7.68 15.27 0.47
CA GLY A 111 -7.44 15.97 1.72
C GLY A 111 -8.16 15.38 2.92
N ALA A 112 -8.97 14.33 2.75
CA ALA A 112 -9.62 13.66 3.86
C ALA A 112 -8.56 13.08 4.82
N ALA A 113 -8.62 13.49 6.09
CA ALA A 113 -7.66 13.04 7.10
C ALA A 113 -7.63 11.51 7.22
N ASN A 114 -8.82 10.88 7.11
CA ASN A 114 -9.02 9.44 7.13
C ASN A 114 -9.67 9.01 5.81
N GLY A 115 -8.88 8.54 4.84
CA GLY A 115 -9.41 8.00 3.59
C GLY A 115 -8.52 8.22 2.38
N GLU A 116 -7.91 9.41 2.22
CA GLU A 116 -6.93 9.62 1.16
C GLU A 116 -5.61 8.92 1.54
N PRO A 117 -5.10 7.99 0.72
CA PRO A 117 -3.82 7.35 0.95
C PRO A 117 -2.70 8.38 1.11
N TYR A 118 -1.78 8.13 2.04
CA TYR A 118 -0.61 8.98 2.23
C TYR A 118 0.23 9.11 0.96
N ILE A 119 0.42 7.97 0.26
CA ILE A 119 0.99 7.91 -1.07
C ILE A 119 0.14 6.97 -1.91
N LEU A 120 -0.29 7.42 -3.09
CA LEU A 120 -0.89 6.57 -4.12
C LEU A 120 -0.31 6.94 -5.48
N ILE A 121 0.33 5.97 -6.10
CA ILE A 121 0.98 6.09 -7.40
C ILE A 121 0.55 4.91 -8.24
N VAL A 122 0.23 5.16 -9.50
CA VAL A 122 -0.13 4.12 -10.46
C VAL A 122 0.77 4.24 -11.68
N GLY A 123 1.23 3.12 -12.22
CA GLY A 123 2.02 3.06 -13.43
C GLY A 123 1.34 2.24 -14.52
N VAL A 124 1.23 2.83 -15.71
CA VAL A 124 0.73 2.19 -16.93
C VAL A 124 1.80 2.23 -18.02
N GLY A 125 1.58 1.59 -19.16
CA GLY A 125 2.49 1.69 -20.30
C GLY A 125 2.70 3.15 -20.75
N THR A 126 3.90 3.47 -21.20
CA THR A 126 4.22 4.83 -21.65
C THR A 126 3.42 5.23 -22.88
N HIS A 127 2.96 6.47 -22.88
CA HIS A 127 2.30 7.09 -24.04
C HIS A 127 3.32 7.70 -25.02
N LYS A 128 4.61 7.72 -24.67
CA LYS A 128 5.67 8.17 -25.57
C LYS A 128 5.79 7.20 -26.75
N ALA A 129 5.67 7.70 -27.97
CA ALA A 129 5.70 6.88 -29.18
C ALA A 129 6.93 5.97 -29.29
N SER A 130 8.10 6.43 -28.84
CA SER A 130 9.35 5.64 -28.84
C SER A 130 9.35 4.46 -27.87
N GLY A 131 8.41 4.43 -26.92
CA GLY A 131 8.20 3.28 -26.03
C GLY A 131 7.60 2.08 -26.75
N GLY A 132 6.96 2.28 -27.92
CA GLY A 132 6.43 1.20 -28.75
C GLY A 132 5.28 0.41 -28.10
N MET A 133 4.54 1.03 -27.19
CA MET A 133 3.38 0.42 -26.54
C MET A 133 2.18 0.43 -27.47
N ASP A 134 1.42 -0.66 -27.49
CA ASP A 134 0.07 -0.64 -28.05
C ASP A 134 -0.89 0.14 -27.13
N LEU A 135 -2.06 0.51 -27.66
CA LEU A 135 -3.03 1.28 -26.90
C LEU A 135 -3.50 0.54 -25.63
N SER A 136 -3.70 -0.78 -25.67
CA SER A 136 -4.12 -1.52 -24.47
C SER A 136 -3.07 -1.43 -23.36
N GLN A 137 -1.79 -1.54 -23.71
CA GLN A 137 -0.67 -1.45 -22.79
C GLN A 137 -0.56 -0.05 -22.16
N GLN A 138 -0.86 1.00 -22.94
CA GLN A 138 -0.83 2.38 -22.46
C GLN A 138 -1.83 2.67 -21.33
N TYR A 139 -2.94 1.93 -21.24
CA TYR A 139 -3.95 2.10 -20.19
C TYR A 139 -4.06 0.90 -19.24
N THR A 140 -3.15 -0.08 -19.34
CA THR A 140 -3.09 -1.21 -18.41
C THR A 140 -2.23 -0.84 -17.19
N VAL A 141 -2.77 -1.03 -16.00
CA VAL A 141 -2.07 -0.80 -14.73
C VAL A 141 -1.11 -1.96 -14.47
N TYR A 142 0.19 -1.68 -14.58
CA TYR A 142 1.25 -2.64 -14.29
C TYR A 142 1.91 -2.41 -12.94
N TYR A 143 1.80 -1.19 -12.40
CA TYR A 143 2.46 -0.79 -11.17
C TYR A 143 1.51 -0.04 -10.25
N VAL A 144 1.59 -0.30 -8.95
CA VAL A 144 0.98 0.54 -7.91
C VAL A 144 1.99 0.70 -6.77
N ALA A 145 2.11 1.91 -6.23
CA ALA A 145 2.72 2.16 -4.94
C ALA A 145 1.65 2.75 -4.02
N TYR A 146 1.40 2.09 -2.90
CA TYR A 146 0.35 2.43 -1.94
C TYR A 146 0.92 2.51 -0.52
N VAL A 147 0.61 3.61 0.17
CA VAL A 147 0.86 3.80 1.60
C VAL A 147 -0.43 4.36 2.21
N GLU A 148 -1.04 3.64 3.15
CA GLU A 148 -2.34 4.02 3.75
C GLU A 148 -2.25 5.34 4.52
N ASP A 149 -1.31 5.43 5.46
CA ASP A 149 -1.06 6.59 6.32
C ASP A 149 0.46 6.76 6.58
N GLU A 150 0.86 7.84 7.25
CA GLU A 150 2.27 8.15 7.57
C GLU A 150 2.97 7.05 8.41
N GLN A 151 2.19 6.17 9.05
CA GLN A 151 2.66 5.07 9.89
C GLN A 151 2.27 3.72 9.31
N ALA A 152 2.09 3.62 7.98
CA ALA A 152 1.80 2.37 7.29
C ALA A 152 2.98 1.95 6.39
N PRO A 153 3.24 0.65 6.20
CA PRO A 153 4.26 0.20 5.27
C PRO A 153 3.83 0.47 3.82
N ALA A 154 4.80 0.63 2.93
CA ALA A 154 4.55 0.70 1.50
C ALA A 154 4.24 -0.69 0.93
N LEU A 155 3.21 -0.74 0.08
CA LEU A 155 2.93 -1.89 -0.77
C LEU A 155 3.16 -1.50 -2.22
N PHE A 156 3.83 -2.40 -2.92
CA PHE A 156 4.11 -2.29 -4.34
C PHE A 156 3.41 -3.42 -5.06
N TYR A 157 2.63 -3.08 -6.07
CA TYR A 157 2.15 -4.03 -7.07
C TYR A 157 3.08 -3.94 -8.27
N VAL A 158 3.60 -5.08 -8.71
CA VAL A 158 4.32 -5.18 -9.99
C VAL A 158 3.78 -6.39 -10.74
N ASN A 159 2.96 -6.13 -11.77
CA ASN A 159 2.45 -7.11 -12.71
C ASN A 159 1.93 -8.43 -12.10
N GLY A 160 0.98 -8.33 -11.19
CA GLY A 160 0.27 -9.48 -10.61
C GLY A 160 0.72 -9.86 -9.21
N GLU A 161 1.87 -9.36 -8.77
CA GLU A 161 2.42 -9.68 -7.46
C GLU A 161 2.49 -8.44 -6.57
N TRP A 162 2.13 -8.63 -5.30
CA TRP A 162 2.25 -7.63 -4.24
C TRP A 162 3.52 -7.90 -3.43
N MET A 163 4.31 -6.86 -3.20
CA MET A 163 5.53 -6.90 -2.42
C MET A 163 5.65 -5.69 -1.49
N TYR A 164 6.35 -5.85 -0.38
CA TYR A 164 6.65 -4.77 0.57
C TYR A 164 8.05 -4.18 0.36
N GLU A 165 8.92 -4.93 -0.33
CA GLU A 165 10.25 -4.46 -0.69
C GLU A 165 10.15 -3.43 -1.81
N TYR A 166 10.96 -2.38 -1.74
CA TYR A 166 11.00 -1.38 -2.78
C TYR A 166 11.53 -2.01 -4.09
N PRO A 167 10.81 -1.92 -5.21
CA PRO A 167 11.29 -2.44 -6.49
C PRO A 167 12.43 -1.55 -6.99
N ARG A 168 13.67 -1.88 -6.61
CA ARG A 168 14.87 -1.04 -6.75
C ARG A 168 15.39 -1.00 -8.19
N TYR A 169 16.61 -0.47 -8.37
CA TYR A 169 17.36 -0.37 -9.62
C TYR A 169 18.74 -0.97 -9.35
N ASP A 170 18.90 -2.29 -9.47
CA ASP A 170 20.17 -2.98 -9.25
C ASP A 170 20.45 -4.12 -10.24
N GLY A 171 19.76 -4.12 -11.39
CA GLY A 171 19.95 -5.11 -12.46
C GLY A 171 19.26 -6.47 -12.22
N SER A 172 18.81 -6.73 -11.00
CA SER A 172 17.91 -7.84 -10.63
C SER A 172 16.51 -7.40 -10.23
N SER A 173 16.26 -6.09 -10.23
CA SER A 173 15.02 -5.50 -9.76
C SER A 173 13.89 -5.62 -10.78
N ALA A 174 12.64 -5.59 -10.28
CA ALA A 174 11.46 -5.67 -11.13
C ALA A 174 11.30 -4.46 -12.09
N ILE A 175 11.88 -3.30 -11.76
CA ILE A 175 11.85 -2.07 -12.55
C ILE A 175 13.29 -1.60 -12.83
N ASP A 176 13.62 -1.32 -14.08
CA ASP A 176 14.98 -0.95 -14.49
C ASP A 176 14.99 0.08 -15.64
N THR A 177 16.13 0.72 -15.87
CA THR A 177 16.35 1.64 -16.99
C THR A 177 16.65 0.84 -18.24
N ARG A 178 15.85 1.02 -19.29
CA ARG A 178 16.05 0.32 -20.56
C ARG A 178 16.10 1.30 -21.72
N LYS A 179 16.96 1.00 -22.69
CA LYS A 179 16.96 1.67 -23.99
C LYS A 179 15.93 1.03 -24.92
N ILE A 180 15.03 1.85 -25.44
CA ILE A 180 13.93 1.46 -26.36
C ILE A 180 13.77 2.58 -27.39
N GLY A 181 13.78 2.26 -28.68
CA GLY A 181 13.54 3.26 -29.73
C GLY A 181 14.52 4.45 -29.77
N GLY A 182 15.71 4.32 -29.18
CA GLY A 182 16.69 5.41 -29.06
C GLY A 182 16.60 6.22 -27.75
N ASP A 183 15.51 6.06 -26.99
CA ASP A 183 15.28 6.73 -25.71
C ASP A 183 15.68 5.85 -24.52
N SER A 184 15.99 6.50 -23.38
CA SER A 184 16.22 5.83 -22.10
C SER A 184 14.98 5.95 -21.20
N PHE A 185 14.32 4.83 -20.93
CA PHE A 185 13.17 4.77 -20.03
C PHE A 185 13.60 4.28 -18.66
N ARG A 186 13.59 5.16 -17.65
CA ARG A 186 14.11 4.83 -16.31
C ARG A 186 13.29 3.81 -15.53
N ASN A 187 11.99 3.76 -15.82
CA ASN A 187 11.04 2.89 -15.14
C ASN A 187 10.50 1.88 -16.15
N THR A 188 11.20 0.76 -16.35
CA THR A 188 10.78 -0.28 -17.31
C THR A 188 10.69 -1.63 -16.62
N ILE A 189 9.55 -2.30 -16.72
CA ILE A 189 9.40 -3.69 -16.29
C ILE A 189 9.68 -4.64 -17.46
N VAL A 190 10.16 -5.85 -17.18
CA VAL A 190 10.35 -6.90 -18.19
C VAL A 190 9.39 -8.04 -17.90
N LEU A 191 8.43 -8.24 -18.81
CA LEU A 191 7.38 -9.24 -18.69
C LEU A 191 7.45 -10.21 -19.85
N ASN A 192 7.72 -11.50 -19.57
CA ASN A 192 7.81 -12.54 -20.60
C ASN A 192 8.74 -12.15 -21.78
N GLY A 193 9.82 -11.40 -21.49
CA GLY A 193 10.77 -10.90 -22.49
C GLY A 193 10.39 -9.57 -23.16
N ALA A 194 9.15 -9.09 -22.98
CA ALA A 194 8.72 -7.77 -23.44
C ALA A 194 9.14 -6.68 -22.44
N LYS A 195 9.62 -5.54 -22.95
CA LYS A 195 9.96 -4.37 -22.15
C LYS A 195 8.76 -3.43 -22.11
N ILE A 196 8.22 -3.16 -20.93
CA ILE A 196 7.10 -2.26 -20.74
C ILE A 196 7.61 -1.02 -19.99
N PRO A 197 7.98 0.06 -20.69
CA PRO A 197 8.29 1.33 -20.07
C PRO A 197 7.04 1.93 -19.43
N LEU A 198 7.16 2.39 -18.20
CA LEU A 198 6.05 2.87 -17.38
C LEU A 198 5.97 4.40 -17.36
N GLN A 199 4.74 4.90 -17.46
CA GLN A 199 4.35 6.26 -17.10
C GLN A 199 3.69 6.22 -15.73
N PHE A 200 4.23 6.97 -14.77
CA PHE A 200 3.64 7.07 -13.43
C PHE A 200 2.66 8.24 -13.34
N TYR A 201 1.61 8.02 -12.57
CA TYR A 201 0.55 8.96 -12.26
C TYR A 201 0.48 9.09 -10.73
N ILE A 202 0.78 10.29 -10.24
CA ILE A 202 0.77 10.62 -8.82
C ILE A 202 -0.64 11.03 -8.44
N ILE A 203 -1.38 10.13 -7.80
CA ILE A 203 -2.78 10.34 -7.44
C ILE A 203 -2.89 11.00 -6.07
N SER A 204 -2.05 10.56 -5.12
CA SER A 204 -1.95 11.15 -3.78
C SER A 204 -0.49 11.26 -3.36
N ASN A 205 -0.15 12.42 -2.78
CA ASN A 205 1.14 12.67 -2.16
C ASN A 205 0.91 13.63 -0.98
N ARG A 206 0.78 13.06 0.22
CA ARG A 206 0.58 13.81 1.47
C ARG A 206 1.87 14.01 2.25
N THR A 207 3.02 13.65 1.68
CA THR A 207 4.34 13.70 2.32
C THR A 207 4.91 15.12 2.47
N GLY A 208 4.45 16.03 1.62
CA GLY A 208 5.07 17.36 1.44
C GLY A 208 6.40 17.34 0.68
N LEU A 209 6.87 16.18 0.22
CA LEU A 209 8.08 16.04 -0.60
C LEU A 209 7.73 16.23 -2.09
N ASN A 210 8.68 16.77 -2.86
CA ASN A 210 8.52 16.94 -4.30
C ASN A 210 8.65 15.58 -5.01
N ALA A 211 7.55 15.08 -5.57
CA ALA A 211 7.49 13.81 -6.28
C ALA A 211 8.21 13.80 -7.65
N SER A 212 8.77 14.92 -8.13
CA SER A 212 9.75 14.94 -9.23
C SER A 212 11.18 14.64 -8.77
N SER A 213 11.45 14.62 -7.46
CA SER A 213 12.80 14.51 -6.90
C SER A 213 13.07 13.12 -6.33
N GLY A 214 14.35 12.71 -6.33
CA GLY A 214 14.78 11.48 -5.67
C GLY A 214 14.50 11.48 -4.16
N ALA A 215 14.31 12.64 -3.52
CA ALA A 215 13.97 12.72 -2.10
C ALA A 215 12.61 12.06 -1.79
N PHE A 216 11.64 12.14 -2.69
CA PHE A 216 10.36 11.46 -2.55
C PHE A 216 10.46 9.96 -2.81
N TRP A 217 11.15 9.55 -3.88
CA TRP A 217 11.19 8.15 -4.32
C TRP A 217 12.15 7.28 -3.52
N THR A 218 13.40 7.73 -3.38
CA THR A 218 14.53 6.92 -2.89
C THR A 218 15.30 7.60 -1.76
N GLY A 219 14.80 8.73 -1.26
CA GLY A 219 15.42 9.49 -0.18
C GLY A 219 15.38 8.73 1.14
N THR A 220 16.17 9.17 2.11
CA THR A 220 16.20 8.61 3.47
C THR A 220 15.35 9.41 4.47
N ASP A 221 14.62 10.43 4.01
CA ASP A 221 13.61 11.12 4.83
C ASP A 221 12.53 10.11 5.22
N SER A 222 12.05 10.14 6.46
CA SER A 222 11.06 9.18 6.97
C SER A 222 9.75 9.19 6.17
N ARG A 223 9.47 10.28 5.45
CA ARG A 223 8.27 10.45 4.61
C ARG A 223 8.46 9.97 3.17
N SER A 224 9.67 9.57 2.78
CA SER A 224 9.94 9.09 1.42
C SER A 224 9.31 7.72 1.17
N LEU A 225 8.92 7.42 -0.06
CA LEU A 225 8.35 6.13 -0.44
C LEU A 225 9.28 4.96 -0.08
N TYR A 226 10.59 5.13 -0.22
CA TYR A 226 11.58 4.13 0.14
C TYR A 226 11.64 3.84 1.64
N SER A 227 11.55 4.86 2.49
CA SER A 227 11.57 4.68 3.95
C SER A 227 10.39 3.89 4.47
N HIS A 228 9.26 3.88 3.75
CA HIS A 228 8.10 3.06 4.06
C HIS A 228 8.23 1.59 3.62
N SER A 229 9.23 1.22 2.82
CA SER A 229 9.43 -0.16 2.36
C SER A 229 10.02 -1.10 3.43
N ASP A 230 9.77 -2.41 3.28
CA ASP A 230 10.33 -3.44 4.16
C ASP A 230 11.88 -3.35 4.19
N GLY A 231 12.46 -3.33 5.39
CA GLY A 231 13.90 -3.16 5.63
C GLY A 231 14.28 -1.82 6.28
N TYR A 232 13.45 -0.79 6.10
CA TYR A 232 13.61 0.56 6.68
C TYR A 232 12.41 0.99 7.52
N TYR A 233 11.23 0.44 7.23
CA TYR A 233 10.02 0.69 8.00
C TYR A 233 10.15 0.21 9.47
N GLY A 234 9.95 1.13 10.42
CA GLY A 234 9.97 0.84 11.86
C GLY A 234 11.37 0.67 12.49
N LYS A 235 12.43 1.14 11.83
CA LYS A 235 13.78 1.29 12.41
C LYS A 235 14.07 2.72 12.86
#